data_AF-A0A6B3LG26-F1
#
_entry.id   AF-A0A6B3LG26-F1
#
_cell.length_a   1.000
_cell.length_b   1.000
_cell.length_c   1.000
_cell.angle_alpha   90.00
_cell.angle_beta   90.00
_cell.angle_gamma   90.00
#
_symmetry.space_group_name_H-M   'P 1'
#
loop_
_entity.id
_entity.type
_entity.pdbx_description
1 polymer ?
#
loop_
_entity_poly.entity_id
_entity_poly.type
_entity_poly.pdbx_seq_one_letter_code
_entity_poly.pdbx_strand_id
1 'polypeptide(L)'
;MSERNLNRWMILIILSAFLLGAFLLENMGIQYVSEGGSPILKIHVYSYLTMGVFALLILRVGLFNLIKPLNELKKAWWLAIVSMLAVILYGFMRFGTSGLAYLIDTIFIPLVLVPIVYGLSDTAKNRLLTLLGYLLFLNACIAIIELILAQSIVAVEIGSFSTFRSTAFLAHPLNNALITASLTPIVMRYTRIPVALYVSVIVLALFAFGGRAALGIFLLGNFLMLLPKLRDFLGQGVRYHKLKFAYLQALVYFSVIAVILTLVLSPIGERILSKLYLDKSAEARFDVFILLEQLSPSEWVFGASHGLLSDIAFYIGINVVENYLIGWVLNFGLLGAIGLLLATYTVPVRLIYRQELPAQVALLSFMLISLTNNALTVKTPALVLFVVALVCRYRSSDRSLASKSH
;
A
#
# COMPACT_ATOMS: atom_id res chain seq x y z
N MET A 1 0.60 -7.20 28.06
CA MET A 1 -0.80 -6.94 27.69
C MET A 1 -1.43 -8.30 27.40
N SER A 2 -2.71 -8.54 27.72
CA SER A 2 -3.34 -9.80 27.29
C SER A 2 -3.45 -9.83 25.77
N GLU A 3 -3.40 -11.02 25.17
CA GLU A 3 -3.49 -11.17 23.72
C GLU A 3 -4.78 -10.58 23.15
N ARG A 4 -5.90 -10.75 23.87
CA ARG A 4 -7.19 -10.15 23.50
C ARG A 4 -7.11 -8.62 23.39
N ASN A 5 -6.42 -7.97 24.33
CA ASN A 5 -6.25 -6.52 24.31
C ASN A 5 -5.30 -6.09 23.19
N LEU A 6 -4.21 -6.84 22.95
CA LEU A 6 -3.30 -6.57 21.85
C LEU A 6 -4.01 -6.66 20.49
N ASN A 7 -4.84 -7.68 20.29
CA ASN A 7 -5.62 -7.82 19.06
C ASN A 7 -6.61 -6.66 18.87
N ARG A 8 -7.25 -6.16 19.94
CA ARG A 8 -8.12 -4.98 19.87
C ARG A 8 -7.37 -3.71 19.46
N TRP A 9 -6.20 -3.49 20.03
CA TRP A 9 -5.33 -2.37 19.63
C TRP A 9 -4.90 -2.48 18.17
N MET A 10 -4.55 -3.68 17.70
CA MET A 10 -4.19 -3.89 16.29
C MET A 10 -5.35 -3.62 15.35
N ILE A 11 -6.57 -4.03 15.70
CA ILE A 11 -7.78 -3.69 14.94
C ILE A 11 -7.97 -2.17 14.90
N LEU A 12 -7.82 -1.48 16.04
CA LEU A 12 -7.95 -0.03 16.12
C LEU A 12 -6.90 0.69 15.27
N ILE A 13 -5.64 0.23 15.27
CA ILE A 13 -4.55 0.77 14.44
C ILE A 13 -4.90 0.62 12.95
N ILE A 14 -5.37 -0.55 12.52
CA ILE A 14 -5.76 -0.79 11.12
C ILE A 14 -6.97 0.07 10.72
N LEU A 15 -7.98 0.16 11.58
CA LEU A 15 -9.15 1.01 11.32
C LEU A 15 -8.76 2.49 11.25
N SER A 16 -7.89 2.95 12.16
CA SER A 16 -7.37 4.31 12.14
C SER A 16 -6.59 4.60 10.85
N ALA A 17 -5.71 3.69 10.44
CA ALA A 17 -4.94 3.83 9.20
C ALA A 17 -5.81 3.81 7.93
N PHE A 18 -6.95 3.11 7.97
CA PHE A 18 -7.80 2.94 6.80
C PHE A 18 -8.91 4.01 6.68
N LEU A 19 -9.55 4.37 7.79
CA LEU A 19 -10.72 5.26 7.80
C LEU A 19 -10.36 6.73 8.01
N LEU A 20 -9.32 7.03 8.79
CA LEU A 20 -8.93 8.41 9.08
C LEU A 20 -7.95 8.92 8.02
N GLY A 21 -8.41 9.00 6.77
CA GLY A 21 -7.60 9.54 5.67
C GLY A 21 -7.14 10.98 5.93
N ALA A 22 -6.07 11.39 5.25
CA ALA A 22 -5.41 12.69 5.45
C ALA A 22 -6.38 13.89 5.42
N PHE A 23 -7.27 13.93 4.42
CA PHE A 23 -8.26 15.01 4.27
C PHE A 23 -9.43 14.91 5.24
N LEU A 24 -9.74 13.71 5.75
CA LEU A 24 -10.75 13.58 6.79
C LEU A 24 -10.27 14.21 8.10
N LEU A 25 -9.00 14.00 8.46
CA LEU A 25 -8.38 14.66 9.62
C LEU A 25 -8.35 16.18 9.46
N GLU A 26 -8.03 16.66 8.26
CA GLU A 26 -8.07 18.09 7.93
C GLU A 26 -9.48 18.67 8.08
N ASN A 27 -10.50 17.99 7.55
CA ASN A 27 -11.90 18.39 7.66
C ASN A 27 -12.42 18.36 9.11
N MET A 28 -11.77 17.60 9.99
CA MET A 28 -12.05 17.59 11.44
C MET A 28 -11.33 18.72 12.20
N GLY A 29 -10.60 19.59 11.50
CA GLY A 29 -9.87 20.73 12.07
C GLY A 29 -8.46 20.40 12.57
N ILE A 30 -7.94 19.20 12.28
CA ILE A 30 -6.55 18.84 12.58
C ILE A 30 -5.68 19.26 11.40
N GLN A 31 -4.75 20.19 11.63
CA GLN A 31 -3.76 20.67 10.67
C GLN A 31 -2.76 19.55 10.29
N TYR A 32 -3.25 18.55 9.57
CA TYR A 32 -2.49 17.37 9.18
C TYR A 32 -1.81 17.60 7.85
N VAL A 33 -2.52 18.15 6.86
CA VAL A 33 -2.04 18.41 5.50
C VAL A 33 -1.58 19.86 5.34
N SER A 34 -2.19 20.81 6.05
CA SER A 34 -1.90 22.24 5.92
C SER A 34 -0.41 22.59 6.09
N GLU A 35 0.04 23.60 5.36
CA GLU A 35 1.34 24.23 5.56
C GLU A 35 1.40 24.91 6.95
N GLY A 36 2.58 24.91 7.56
CA GLY A 36 2.74 25.36 8.95
C GLY A 36 2.22 24.37 9.99
N GLY A 37 2.01 24.82 11.23
CA GLY A 37 1.52 23.98 12.34
C GLY A 37 2.59 23.19 13.09
N SER A 38 2.21 22.61 14.23
CA SER A 38 3.11 21.80 15.07
C SER A 38 3.51 20.50 14.35
N PRO A 39 4.80 20.11 14.32
CA PRO A 39 5.24 18.83 13.75
C PRO A 39 4.52 17.61 14.35
N ILE A 40 4.04 17.72 15.59
CA ILE A 40 3.27 16.68 16.29
C ILE A 40 1.93 16.44 15.60
N LEU A 41 1.24 17.49 15.16
CA LEU A 41 -0.06 17.34 14.48
C LEU A 41 0.08 16.75 13.07
N LYS A 42 1.31 16.71 12.52
CA LYS A 42 1.60 16.16 11.19
C LYS A 42 1.81 14.64 11.18
N ILE A 43 1.97 14.02 12.35
CA ILE A 43 2.08 12.56 12.50
C ILE A 43 0.68 11.96 12.63
N HIS A 44 0.44 10.86 11.93
CA HIS A 44 -0.88 10.25 11.89
C HIS A 44 -1.27 9.61 13.23
N VAL A 45 -2.57 9.60 13.53
CA VAL A 45 -3.17 8.93 14.70
C VAL A 45 -2.72 7.47 14.86
N TYR A 46 -2.66 6.67 13.77
CA TYR A 46 -2.25 5.27 13.87
C TYR A 46 -0.77 5.11 14.29
N SER A 47 0.07 6.09 13.95
CA SER A 47 1.49 6.11 14.30
C SER A 47 1.65 6.29 15.80
N TYR A 48 0.89 7.21 16.42
CA TYR A 48 0.84 7.38 17.87
C TYR A 48 0.36 6.13 18.60
N LEU A 49 -0.74 5.53 18.12
CA LEU A 49 -1.26 4.29 18.69
C LEU A 49 -0.23 3.15 18.62
N THR A 50 0.45 3.02 17.49
CA THR A 50 1.49 2.00 17.30
C THR A 50 2.67 2.21 18.22
N MET A 51 3.20 3.43 18.28
CA MET A 51 4.32 3.78 19.16
C MET A 51 3.96 3.55 20.63
N GLY A 52 2.75 3.92 21.05
CA GLY A 52 2.27 3.68 22.42
C GLY A 52 2.20 2.19 22.75
N VAL A 53 1.62 1.37 21.88
CA VAL A 53 1.57 -0.10 22.06
C VAL A 53 2.98 -0.70 22.09
N PHE A 54 3.86 -0.27 21.19
CA PHE A 54 5.24 -0.74 21.14
C PHE A 54 6.00 -0.41 22.42
N ALA A 55 5.90 0.84 22.91
CA ALA A 55 6.52 1.29 24.15
C ALA A 55 6.02 0.49 25.35
N LEU A 56 4.70 0.27 25.46
CA LEU A 56 4.12 -0.55 26.53
C LEU A 56 4.61 -2.01 26.50
N LEU A 57 4.81 -2.58 25.30
CA LEU A 57 5.36 -3.92 25.16
C LEU A 57 6.84 -3.98 25.52
N ILE A 58 7.63 -2.98 25.13
CA ILE A 58 9.04 -2.86 25.53
C ILE A 58 9.16 -2.75 27.05
N LEU A 59 8.38 -1.89 27.69
CA LEU A 59 8.42 -1.70 29.15
C LEU A 59 8.06 -2.98 29.92
N ARG A 60 7.15 -3.80 29.36
CA ARG A 60 6.67 -5.01 30.04
C ARG A 60 7.54 -6.24 29.80
N VAL A 61 8.06 -6.42 28.60
CA VAL A 61 8.71 -7.67 28.16
C VAL A 61 10.18 -7.47 27.82
N GLY A 62 10.59 -6.24 27.49
CA GLY A 62 11.92 -5.88 27.00
C GLY A 62 12.04 -6.04 25.48
N LEU A 63 12.85 -5.17 24.85
CA LEU A 63 13.04 -5.16 23.40
C LEU A 63 13.58 -6.49 22.87
N PHE A 64 14.61 -7.05 23.51
CA PHE A 64 15.23 -8.31 23.06
C PHE A 64 14.27 -9.50 23.09
N ASN A 65 13.39 -9.55 24.09
CA ASN A 65 12.36 -10.59 24.19
C ASN A 65 11.23 -10.37 23.18
N LEU A 66 10.89 -9.11 22.87
CA LEU A 66 9.89 -8.78 21.85
C LEU A 66 10.33 -9.19 20.44
N ILE A 67 11.63 -9.05 20.13
CA ILE A 67 12.19 -9.42 18.81
C ILE A 67 12.69 -10.86 18.74
N LYS A 68 12.86 -11.56 19.88
CA LYS A 68 13.32 -12.96 19.92
C LYS A 68 12.50 -13.89 19.00
N PRO A 69 11.15 -13.78 18.93
CA PRO A 69 10.34 -14.63 18.06
C PRO A 69 10.62 -14.47 16.56
N LEU A 70 11.18 -13.33 16.13
CA LEU A 70 11.43 -13.05 14.70
C LEU A 70 12.38 -14.06 14.06
N ASN A 71 13.22 -14.73 14.85
CA ASN A 71 14.19 -15.74 14.40
C ASN A 71 14.94 -15.29 13.13
N GLU A 72 14.70 -15.92 11.98
CA GLU A 72 15.33 -15.61 10.69
C GLU A 72 15.05 -14.18 10.18
N LEU A 73 13.95 -13.55 10.58
CA LEU A 73 13.60 -12.17 10.20
C LEU A 73 14.38 -11.12 11.01
N LYS A 74 15.02 -11.52 12.12
CA LYS A 74 15.68 -10.58 13.04
C LYS A 74 16.77 -9.76 12.35
N LYS A 75 17.60 -10.38 11.50
CA LYS A 75 18.68 -9.68 10.77
C LYS A 75 18.11 -8.66 9.77
N ALA A 76 17.11 -9.07 9.00
CA ALA A 76 16.42 -8.22 8.04
C ALA A 76 15.73 -7.02 8.72
N TRP A 77 15.08 -7.27 9.85
CA TRP A 77 14.42 -6.23 10.64
C TRP A 77 15.43 -5.24 11.24
N TRP A 78 16.55 -5.71 11.79
CA TRP A 78 17.59 -4.83 12.30
C TRP A 78 18.20 -3.97 11.21
N LEU A 79 18.53 -4.55 10.05
CA LEU A 79 19.04 -3.78 8.91
C LEU A 79 18.04 -2.69 8.51
N ALA A 80 16.76 -3.03 8.36
CA ALA A 80 15.73 -2.08 7.99
C ALA A 80 15.55 -0.94 9.02
N ILE A 81 15.51 -1.27 10.33
CA ILE A 81 15.38 -0.28 11.40
C ILE A 81 16.60 0.64 11.46
N VAL A 82 17.82 0.09 11.39
CA VAL A 82 19.05 0.89 11.45
C VAL A 82 19.15 1.79 10.23
N SER A 83 18.87 1.29 9.03
CA SER A 83 18.82 2.11 7.82
C SER A 83 17.78 3.22 7.94
N MET A 84 16.60 2.94 8.47
CA MET A 84 15.56 3.94 8.67
C MET A 84 15.98 5.03 9.66
N LEU A 85 16.53 4.65 10.81
CA LEU A 85 17.01 5.60 11.82
C LEU A 85 18.15 6.46 11.29
N ALA A 86 19.06 5.89 10.50
CA ALA A 86 20.13 6.65 9.84
C ALA A 86 19.56 7.70 8.87
N VAL A 87 18.55 7.35 8.08
CA VAL A 87 17.91 8.33 7.17
C VAL A 87 17.12 9.39 7.93
N ILE A 88 16.42 9.05 9.01
CA ILE A 88 15.73 10.04 9.85
C ILE A 88 16.74 11.02 10.44
N LEU A 89 17.86 10.52 10.99
CA LEU A 89 18.91 11.38 11.54
C LEU A 89 19.51 12.28 10.46
N TYR A 90 19.81 11.73 9.29
CA TYR A 90 20.33 12.48 8.16
C TYR A 90 19.34 13.54 7.65
N GLY A 91 18.08 13.17 7.51
CA GLY A 91 16.99 14.09 7.15
C GLY A 91 16.82 15.21 8.17
N PHE A 92 16.95 14.90 9.46
CA PHE A 92 16.90 15.89 10.53
C PHE A 92 18.06 16.87 10.47
N MET A 93 19.27 16.40 10.19
CA MET A 93 20.44 17.28 10.00
C MET A 93 20.27 18.21 8.79
N ARG A 94 19.53 17.80 7.77
CA ARG A 94 19.38 18.54 6.51
C ARG A 94 18.19 19.50 6.49
N PHE A 95 17.02 19.04 6.92
CA PHE A 95 15.74 19.75 6.78
C PHE A 95 15.10 20.09 8.15
N GLY A 96 15.76 19.76 9.25
CA GLY A 96 15.18 19.87 10.58
C GLY A 96 13.96 18.97 10.73
N THR A 97 12.89 19.48 11.33
CA THR A 97 11.63 18.73 11.52
C THR A 97 10.71 18.79 10.31
N SER A 98 11.02 19.62 9.31
CA SER A 98 10.17 19.79 8.13
C SER A 98 10.28 18.58 7.20
N GLY A 99 9.14 18.12 6.68
CA GLY A 99 9.11 17.01 5.72
C GLY A 99 9.41 15.61 6.27
N LEU A 100 9.79 15.43 7.55
CA LEU A 100 10.11 14.11 8.10
C LEU A 100 8.89 13.28 8.54
N ALA A 101 7.70 13.89 8.63
CA ALA A 101 6.51 13.20 9.14
C ALA A 101 6.14 11.95 8.31
N TYR A 102 6.35 11.98 6.99
CA TYR A 102 6.07 10.81 6.14
C TYR A 102 7.05 9.67 6.37
N LEU A 103 8.32 9.95 6.70
CA LEU A 103 9.30 8.92 7.04
C LEU A 103 8.85 8.11 8.25
N ILE A 104 8.23 8.78 9.22
CA ILE A 104 7.63 8.15 10.39
C ILE A 104 6.41 7.33 9.97
N ASP A 105 5.39 8.00 9.44
CA ASP A 105 4.07 7.41 9.16
C ASP A 105 4.13 6.26 8.13
N THR A 106 4.89 6.47 7.04
CA THR A 106 4.90 5.59 5.87
C THR A 106 5.93 4.47 5.99
N ILE A 107 7.09 4.66 6.62
CA ILE A 107 8.20 3.69 6.58
C ILE A 107 8.57 3.15 7.96
N PHE A 108 8.78 4.02 8.96
CA PHE A 108 9.19 3.59 10.30
C PHE A 108 8.10 2.77 11.02
N ILE A 109 6.86 3.24 11.01
CA ILE A 109 5.74 2.59 11.68
C ILE A 109 5.46 1.15 11.19
N PRO A 110 5.45 0.85 9.87
CA PRO A 110 5.38 -0.53 9.39
C PRO A 110 6.45 -1.45 9.99
N LEU A 111 7.69 -0.97 10.15
CA LEU A 111 8.78 -1.74 10.74
C LEU A 111 8.57 -2.02 12.23
N VAL A 112 8.04 -1.04 12.98
CA VAL A 112 7.67 -1.20 14.40
C VAL A 112 6.54 -2.22 14.57
N LEU A 113 5.61 -2.29 13.62
CA LEU A 113 4.50 -3.25 13.65
C LEU A 113 4.94 -4.70 13.44
N VAL A 114 6.05 -4.95 12.75
CA VAL A 114 6.54 -6.30 12.43
C VAL A 114 6.62 -7.20 13.68
N PRO A 115 7.40 -6.88 14.74
CA PRO A 115 7.48 -7.72 15.93
C PRO A 115 6.14 -7.84 16.68
N ILE A 116 5.32 -6.78 16.69
CA ILE A 116 4.02 -6.79 17.36
C ILE A 116 3.08 -7.80 16.68
N VAL A 117 2.92 -7.69 15.37
CA VAL A 117 2.02 -8.55 14.58
C VAL A 117 2.56 -9.97 14.50
N TYR A 118 3.88 -10.13 14.42
CA TYR A 118 4.50 -11.45 14.37
C TYR A 118 4.18 -12.27 15.63
N GLY A 119 4.14 -11.64 16.80
CA GLY A 119 3.83 -12.26 18.09
C GLY A 119 2.36 -12.63 18.31
N LEU A 120 1.44 -12.26 17.42
CA LEU A 120 0.03 -12.63 17.50
C LEU A 120 -0.20 -14.12 17.20
N SER A 121 -1.24 -14.72 17.78
CA SER A 121 -1.75 -16.03 17.34
C SER A 121 -2.24 -16.02 15.89
N ASP A 122 -2.32 -17.22 15.31
CA ASP A 122 -2.80 -17.40 13.94
C ASP A 122 -4.30 -17.04 13.82
N THR A 123 -5.09 -17.23 14.88
CA THR A 123 -6.48 -16.77 14.95
C THR A 123 -6.58 -15.25 14.92
N ALA A 124 -5.73 -14.52 15.66
CA ALA A 124 -5.68 -13.06 15.60
C ALA A 124 -5.23 -12.58 14.21
N LYS A 125 -4.17 -13.15 13.64
CA LYS A 125 -3.69 -12.83 12.29
C LYS A 125 -4.76 -13.04 11.21
N ASN A 126 -5.48 -14.16 11.26
CA ASN A 126 -6.59 -14.43 10.34
C ASN A 126 -7.73 -13.41 10.49
N ARG A 127 -8.04 -12.95 11.70
CA ARG A 127 -9.03 -11.88 11.93
C ARG A 127 -8.58 -10.56 11.30
N LEU A 128 -7.30 -10.19 11.43
CA LEU A 128 -6.77 -8.98 10.80
C LEU A 128 -6.83 -9.07 9.27
N LEU A 129 -6.45 -10.21 8.68
CA LEU A 129 -6.56 -10.42 7.23
C LEU A 129 -8.01 -10.38 6.73
N THR A 130 -8.93 -10.96 7.50
CA THR A 130 -10.38 -10.92 7.21
C THR A 130 -10.90 -9.49 7.25
N LEU A 131 -10.52 -8.73 8.28
CA LEU A 131 -10.87 -7.31 8.41
C LEU A 131 -10.35 -6.49 7.22
N LEU A 132 -9.07 -6.63 6.88
CA LEU A 132 -8.47 -5.95 5.72
C LEU A 132 -9.20 -6.30 4.42
N GLY A 133 -9.56 -7.58 4.23
CA GLY A 133 -10.30 -8.03 3.06
C GLY A 133 -11.67 -7.36 2.92
N TYR A 134 -12.43 -7.22 4.02
CA TYR A 134 -13.71 -6.52 4.00
C TYR A 134 -13.58 -5.01 3.86
N LEU A 135 -12.61 -4.38 4.54
CA LEU A 135 -12.36 -2.94 4.41
C LEU A 135 -12.00 -2.57 2.97
N LEU A 136 -11.13 -3.36 2.33
CA LEU A 136 -10.75 -3.14 0.95
C LEU A 136 -11.95 -3.24 0.00
N PHE A 137 -12.80 -4.27 0.19
CA PHE A 137 -13.99 -4.46 -0.61
C PHE A 137 -15.02 -3.33 -0.41
N LEU A 138 -15.23 -2.89 0.83
CA LEU A 138 -16.11 -1.78 1.16
C LEU A 138 -15.62 -0.47 0.51
N ASN A 139 -14.31 -0.19 0.60
CA ASN A 139 -13.69 0.97 -0.03
C ASN A 139 -13.83 0.95 -1.55
N ALA A 140 -13.70 -0.24 -2.16
CA ALA A 140 -13.92 -0.42 -3.59
C ALA A 140 -15.38 -0.16 -3.99
N CYS A 141 -16.36 -0.62 -3.20
CA CYS A 141 -17.78 -0.31 -3.44
C CYS A 141 -18.05 1.19 -3.33
N ILE A 142 -17.51 1.85 -2.31
CA ILE A 142 -17.63 3.30 -2.12
C ILE A 142 -17.03 4.06 -3.29
N ALA A 143 -15.85 3.66 -3.77
CA ALA A 143 -15.22 4.31 -4.92
C ALA A 143 -16.09 4.26 -6.19
N ILE A 144 -16.81 3.14 -6.40
CA ILE A 144 -17.75 3.00 -7.51
C ILE A 144 -18.95 3.93 -7.31
N ILE A 145 -19.49 4.03 -6.09
CA ILE A 145 -20.59 4.95 -5.76
C ILE A 145 -20.16 6.41 -5.98
N GLU A 146 -18.98 6.81 -5.51
CA GLU A 146 -18.42 8.16 -5.74
C GLU A 146 -18.30 8.48 -7.23
N LEU A 147 -17.87 7.51 -8.04
CA LEU A 147 -17.76 7.69 -9.49
C LEU A 147 -19.14 7.91 -10.14
N ILE A 148 -20.16 7.17 -9.70
CA ILE A 148 -21.54 7.30 -10.19
C ILE A 148 -22.11 8.68 -9.84
N LEU A 149 -21.91 9.11 -8.59
CA LEU A 149 -22.41 10.39 -8.09
C LEU A 149 -21.57 11.59 -8.54
N ALA A 150 -20.36 11.34 -9.07
CA ALA A 150 -19.36 12.37 -9.36
C ALA A 150 -19.05 13.29 -8.16
N GLN A 151 -19.16 12.73 -6.95
CA GLN A 151 -18.95 13.42 -5.68
C GLN A 151 -18.14 12.52 -4.74
N SER A 152 -17.17 13.10 -4.05
CA SER A 152 -16.39 12.39 -3.04
C SER A 152 -17.09 12.45 -1.68
N ILE A 153 -17.08 11.34 -0.93
CA ILE A 153 -17.68 11.28 0.41
C ILE A 153 -16.91 12.18 1.38
N VAL A 154 -15.58 12.17 1.25
CA VAL A 154 -14.71 13.11 1.95
C VAL A 154 -14.46 14.26 0.98
N ALA A 155 -14.75 15.49 1.40
CA ALA A 155 -14.42 16.67 0.60
C ALA A 155 -12.90 16.74 0.43
N VAL A 156 -12.44 16.64 -0.82
CA VAL A 156 -11.03 16.76 -1.16
C VAL A 156 -10.90 17.76 -2.30
N GLU A 157 -10.21 18.86 -2.05
CA GLU A 157 -9.77 19.77 -3.10
C GLU A 157 -8.45 19.25 -3.68
N ILE A 158 -8.53 18.43 -4.73
CA ILE A 158 -7.33 18.08 -5.51
C ILE A 158 -7.22 19.05 -6.68
N GLY A 159 -6.51 20.15 -6.48
CA GLY A 159 -6.37 21.25 -7.44
C GLY A 159 -5.67 20.92 -8.77
N SER A 160 -5.35 19.66 -9.06
CA SER A 160 -4.53 19.25 -10.21
C SER A 160 -5.18 18.23 -11.15
N PHE A 161 -6.37 17.71 -10.85
CA PHE A 161 -7.03 16.75 -11.75
C PHE A 161 -8.05 17.44 -12.65
N SER A 162 -7.83 17.38 -13.97
CA SER A 162 -8.78 17.82 -15.00
C SER A 162 -10.08 17.01 -15.03
N THR A 163 -10.15 15.88 -14.33
CA THR A 163 -11.29 14.95 -14.31
C THR A 163 -11.48 14.35 -12.92
N PHE A 164 -12.74 14.14 -12.51
CA PHE A 164 -13.08 13.51 -11.23
C PHE A 164 -12.50 12.08 -11.09
N ARG A 165 -11.91 11.81 -9.92
CA ARG A 165 -11.36 10.52 -9.50
C ARG A 165 -11.81 10.22 -8.07
N SER A 166 -12.26 9.00 -7.83
CA SER A 166 -12.76 8.59 -6.51
C SER A 166 -11.61 8.54 -5.49
N THR A 167 -11.87 9.02 -4.28
CA THR A 167 -10.90 9.09 -3.17
C THR A 167 -11.27 8.16 -2.03
N ALA A 168 -12.55 7.78 -1.91
CA ALA A 168 -13.09 6.95 -0.85
C ALA A 168 -12.49 7.31 0.53
N PHE A 169 -12.11 6.32 1.34
CA PHE A 169 -11.55 6.60 2.67
C PHE A 169 -10.03 6.89 2.68
N LEU A 170 -9.27 6.44 1.66
CA LEU A 170 -7.80 6.53 1.66
C LEU A 170 -7.25 7.82 1.02
N ALA A 171 -8.07 8.88 0.94
CA ALA A 171 -7.72 10.27 0.60
C ALA A 171 -7.15 10.56 -0.80
N HIS A 172 -6.33 9.68 -1.38
CA HIS A 172 -5.67 9.89 -2.68
C HIS A 172 -5.94 8.74 -3.65
N PRO A 173 -6.41 8.99 -4.90
CA PRO A 173 -6.81 7.94 -5.83
C PRO A 173 -5.68 6.98 -6.21
N LEU A 174 -4.45 7.48 -6.40
CA LEU A 174 -3.31 6.60 -6.74
C LEU A 174 -2.86 5.74 -5.55
N ASN A 175 -3.00 6.23 -4.32
CA ASN A 175 -2.68 5.45 -3.12
C ASN A 175 -3.73 4.37 -2.91
N ASN A 176 -5.01 4.70 -3.12
CA ASN A 176 -6.10 3.71 -3.18
C ASN A 176 -5.79 2.59 -4.17
N ALA A 177 -5.39 2.95 -5.39
CA ALA A 177 -5.10 1.98 -6.43
C ALA A 177 -3.91 1.07 -6.04
N LEU A 178 -2.84 1.64 -5.48
CA LEU A 178 -1.69 0.87 -4.95
C LEU A 178 -2.12 -0.11 -3.86
N ILE A 179 -2.82 0.36 -2.83
CA ILE A 179 -3.27 -0.45 -1.68
C ILE A 179 -4.20 -1.57 -2.17
N THR A 180 -5.16 -1.23 -3.01
CA THR A 180 -6.17 -2.14 -3.53
C THR A 180 -5.56 -3.25 -4.39
N ALA A 181 -4.73 -2.89 -5.36
CA ALA A 181 -4.11 -3.86 -6.26
C ALA A 181 -3.09 -4.75 -5.55
N SER A 182 -2.28 -4.21 -4.63
CA SER A 182 -1.23 -4.97 -3.94
C SER A 182 -1.76 -5.91 -2.85
N LEU A 183 -2.81 -5.52 -2.12
CA LEU A 183 -3.35 -6.34 -1.02
C LEU A 183 -4.28 -7.45 -1.50
N THR A 184 -5.07 -7.20 -2.56
CA THR A 184 -6.10 -8.14 -3.05
C THR A 184 -5.59 -9.57 -3.24
N PRO A 185 -4.40 -9.82 -3.87
CA PRO A 185 -3.85 -11.17 -4.02
C PRO A 185 -3.69 -11.95 -2.70
N ILE A 186 -3.52 -11.25 -1.58
CA ILE A 186 -3.41 -11.84 -0.24
C ILE A 186 -4.79 -12.00 0.40
N VAL A 187 -5.59 -10.93 0.43
CA VAL A 187 -6.76 -10.83 1.33
C VAL A 187 -8.03 -11.46 0.77
N MET A 188 -8.18 -11.56 -0.56
CA MET A 188 -9.44 -12.00 -1.19
C MET A 188 -9.92 -13.37 -0.70
N ARG A 189 -8.99 -14.29 -0.39
CA ARG A 189 -9.29 -15.65 0.09
C ARG A 189 -9.73 -15.74 1.55
N TYR A 190 -9.56 -14.67 2.33
CA TYR A 190 -9.96 -14.64 3.74
C TYR A 190 -11.39 -14.11 3.92
N THR A 191 -12.02 -13.61 2.85
CA THR A 191 -13.40 -13.14 2.87
C THR A 191 -14.37 -14.27 2.50
N ARG A 192 -15.64 -14.13 2.87
CA ARG A 192 -16.71 -15.03 2.43
C ARG A 192 -17.26 -14.67 1.04
N ILE A 193 -16.71 -13.63 0.42
CA ILE A 193 -17.17 -13.12 -0.88
C ILE A 193 -16.59 -14.02 -1.98
N PRO A 194 -17.39 -14.46 -2.96
CA PRO A 194 -16.87 -15.21 -4.09
C PRO A 194 -15.73 -14.45 -4.78
N VAL A 195 -14.61 -15.14 -5.04
CA VAL A 195 -13.39 -14.51 -5.60
C VAL A 195 -13.68 -13.78 -6.92
N ALA A 196 -14.54 -14.35 -7.77
CA ALA A 196 -14.95 -13.71 -9.03
C ALA A 196 -15.65 -12.36 -8.79
N LEU A 197 -16.58 -12.29 -7.84
CA LEU A 197 -17.26 -11.05 -7.47
C LEU A 197 -16.28 -10.05 -6.85
N TYR A 198 -15.41 -10.52 -5.95
CA TYR A 198 -14.38 -9.70 -5.31
C TYR A 198 -13.47 -9.04 -6.36
N VAL A 199 -12.89 -9.84 -7.26
CA VAL A 199 -12.01 -9.35 -8.32
C VAL A 199 -12.75 -8.40 -9.27
N SER A 200 -14.00 -8.69 -9.63
CA SER A 200 -14.79 -7.82 -10.52
C SER A 200 -15.01 -6.44 -9.92
N VAL A 201 -15.40 -6.37 -8.64
CA VAL A 201 -15.58 -5.10 -7.92
C VAL A 201 -14.25 -4.34 -7.83
N ILE A 202 -13.14 -5.04 -7.57
CA ILE A 202 -11.81 -4.44 -7.50
C ILE A 202 -11.38 -3.86 -8.86
N VAL A 203 -11.62 -4.57 -9.96
CA VAL A 203 -11.33 -4.06 -11.32
C VAL A 203 -12.11 -2.76 -11.58
N LEU A 204 -13.41 -2.74 -11.29
CA LEU A 204 -14.25 -1.55 -11.45
C LEU A 204 -13.76 -0.38 -10.55
N ALA A 205 -13.36 -0.67 -9.31
CA ALA A 205 -12.80 0.34 -8.41
C ALA A 205 -11.45 0.89 -8.90
N LEU A 206 -10.57 0.06 -9.46
CA LEU A 206 -9.30 0.52 -10.05
C LEU A 206 -9.51 1.48 -11.23
N PHE A 207 -10.58 1.28 -12.01
CA PHE A 207 -11.02 2.26 -13.00
C PHE A 207 -11.54 3.55 -12.34
N ALA A 208 -12.34 3.45 -11.28
CA ALA A 208 -12.86 4.61 -10.54
C ALA A 208 -11.74 5.49 -9.95
N PHE A 209 -10.68 4.86 -9.43
CA PHE A 209 -9.48 5.55 -8.95
C PHE A 209 -8.64 6.18 -10.07
N GLY A 210 -8.79 5.73 -11.33
CA GLY A 210 -7.98 6.18 -12.46
C GLY A 210 -6.55 5.62 -12.47
N GLY A 211 -6.29 4.54 -11.73
CA GLY A 211 -4.97 3.91 -11.62
C GLY A 211 -4.67 2.93 -12.75
N ARG A 212 -4.40 3.43 -13.97
CA ARG A 212 -4.18 2.58 -15.17
C ARG A 212 -3.07 1.54 -15.00
N ALA A 213 -1.91 1.95 -14.51
CA ALA A 213 -0.79 1.04 -14.23
C ALA A 213 -1.17 -0.01 -13.18
N ALA A 214 -1.85 0.41 -12.11
CA ALA A 214 -2.34 -0.50 -11.06
C ALA A 214 -3.32 -1.54 -11.60
N LEU A 215 -4.24 -1.14 -12.49
CA LEU A 215 -5.15 -2.07 -13.15
C LEU A 215 -4.40 -3.11 -14.00
N GLY A 216 -3.50 -2.66 -14.88
CA GLY A 216 -2.73 -3.57 -15.74
C GLY A 216 -1.90 -4.57 -14.93
N ILE A 217 -1.19 -4.08 -13.92
CA ILE A 217 -0.37 -4.91 -13.01
C ILE A 217 -1.25 -5.87 -12.20
N PHE A 218 -2.42 -5.41 -11.73
CA PHE A 218 -3.37 -6.26 -11.01
C PHE A 218 -3.91 -7.41 -11.88
N LEU A 219 -4.31 -7.11 -13.13
CA LEU A 219 -4.79 -8.13 -14.07
C LEU A 219 -3.69 -9.13 -14.42
N LEU A 220 -2.48 -8.65 -14.71
CA LEU A 220 -1.32 -9.51 -14.94
C LEU A 220 -1.00 -10.38 -13.72
N GLY A 221 -1.01 -9.81 -12.52
CA GLY A 221 -0.77 -10.54 -11.27
C GLY A 221 -1.80 -11.65 -11.04
N ASN A 222 -3.09 -11.37 -11.25
CA ASN A 222 -4.13 -12.39 -11.14
C ASN A 222 -3.99 -13.47 -12.23
N PHE A 223 -3.62 -13.09 -13.45
CA PHE A 223 -3.34 -14.04 -14.52
C PHE A 223 -2.18 -14.98 -14.16
N LEU A 224 -1.07 -14.44 -13.64
CA LEU A 224 0.07 -15.25 -13.15
C LEU A 224 -0.34 -16.22 -12.05
N MET A 225 -1.25 -15.82 -11.16
CA MET A 225 -1.79 -16.70 -10.11
C MET A 225 -2.70 -17.82 -10.65
N LEU A 226 -3.28 -17.64 -11.83
CA LEU A 226 -4.15 -18.63 -12.50
C LEU A 226 -3.35 -19.62 -13.35
N LEU A 227 -2.16 -19.25 -13.85
CA LEU A 227 -1.34 -20.09 -14.73
C LEU A 227 -1.08 -21.52 -14.18
N PRO A 228 -0.69 -21.73 -12.91
CA PRO A 228 -0.49 -23.08 -12.38
C PRO A 228 -1.79 -23.91 -12.42
N LYS A 229 -2.92 -23.28 -12.07
CA LYS A 229 -4.23 -23.94 -12.05
C LYS A 229 -4.72 -24.28 -13.45
N LEU A 230 -4.43 -23.44 -14.44
CA LEU A 230 -4.74 -23.72 -15.85
C LEU A 230 -3.94 -24.91 -16.37
N ARG A 231 -2.64 -24.98 -16.03
CA ARG A 231 -1.80 -26.13 -16.35
C ARG A 231 -2.35 -27.42 -15.73
N ASP A 232 -2.71 -27.39 -14.45
CA ASP A 232 -3.28 -28.55 -13.76
C ASP A 232 -4.65 -28.94 -14.35
N PHE A 233 -5.47 -27.95 -14.70
CA PHE A 233 -6.78 -28.16 -15.32
C PHE A 233 -6.67 -28.84 -16.69
N LEU A 234 -5.78 -28.34 -17.55
CA LEU A 234 -5.54 -28.88 -18.89
C LEU A 234 -4.82 -30.23 -18.85
N GLY A 235 -3.94 -30.46 -17.87
CA GLY A 235 -3.11 -31.66 -17.79
C GLY A 235 -3.78 -32.85 -17.11
N GLN A 236 -4.54 -32.64 -16.02
CA GLN A 236 -5.06 -33.73 -15.19
C GLN A 236 -6.56 -33.95 -15.31
N GLY A 237 -7.30 -33.04 -15.97
CA GLY A 237 -8.76 -33.11 -16.10
C GLY A 237 -9.46 -33.03 -14.74
N VAL A 238 -10.00 -31.87 -14.40
CA VAL A 238 -10.60 -31.68 -13.07
C VAL A 238 -11.96 -32.38 -12.99
N ARG A 239 -12.10 -33.36 -12.08
CA ARG A 239 -13.41 -33.93 -11.69
C ARG A 239 -14.19 -32.94 -10.83
N TYR A 240 -14.82 -31.96 -11.47
CA TYR A 240 -15.74 -31.05 -10.80
C TYR A 240 -17.18 -31.57 -10.88
N HIS A 241 -17.98 -31.30 -9.84
CA HIS A 241 -19.40 -31.59 -9.91
C HIS A 241 -20.05 -30.66 -10.96
N LYS A 242 -20.61 -31.25 -12.03
CA LYS A 242 -21.11 -30.55 -13.23
C LYS A 242 -21.97 -29.33 -12.91
N LEU A 243 -22.88 -29.45 -11.94
CA LEU A 243 -23.74 -28.35 -11.49
C LEU A 243 -22.96 -27.17 -10.88
N LYS A 244 -22.02 -27.43 -9.98
CA LYS A 244 -21.20 -26.37 -9.36
C LYS A 244 -20.33 -25.66 -10.40
N PHE A 245 -19.81 -26.40 -11.37
CA PHE A 245 -19.05 -25.83 -12.48
C PHE A 245 -19.94 -24.95 -13.38
N ALA A 246 -21.14 -25.42 -13.73
CA ALA A 246 -22.10 -24.65 -14.50
C ALA A 246 -22.53 -23.35 -13.80
N TYR A 247 -22.81 -23.39 -12.49
CA TYR A 247 -23.11 -22.18 -11.71
C TYR A 247 -21.93 -21.22 -11.64
N LEU A 248 -20.71 -21.72 -11.48
CA LEU A 248 -19.50 -20.89 -11.46
C LEU A 248 -19.26 -20.24 -12.84
N GLN A 249 -19.41 -21.01 -13.92
CA GLN A 249 -19.32 -20.48 -15.29
C GLN A 249 -20.39 -19.45 -15.56
N ALA A 250 -21.65 -19.72 -15.21
CA ALA A 250 -22.75 -18.78 -15.36
C ALA A 250 -22.45 -17.49 -14.59
N LEU A 251 -22.03 -17.60 -13.32
CA LEU A 251 -21.68 -16.42 -12.51
C LEU A 251 -20.57 -15.61 -13.16
N VAL A 252 -19.48 -16.25 -13.60
CA VAL A 252 -18.36 -15.56 -14.27
C VAL A 252 -18.84 -14.92 -15.58
N TYR A 253 -19.61 -15.63 -16.38
CA TYR A 253 -20.14 -15.16 -17.66
C TYR A 253 -21.05 -13.95 -17.46
N PHE A 254 -22.02 -14.02 -16.54
CA PHE A 254 -22.89 -12.90 -16.20
C PHE A 254 -22.11 -11.73 -15.58
N SER A 255 -21.09 -11.99 -14.77
CA SER A 255 -20.24 -10.94 -14.19
C SER A 255 -19.46 -10.21 -15.28
N VAL A 256 -18.87 -10.95 -16.22
CA VAL A 256 -18.12 -10.38 -17.36
C VAL A 256 -19.07 -9.61 -18.29
N ILE A 257 -20.22 -10.17 -18.62
CA ILE A 257 -21.24 -9.47 -19.42
C ILE A 257 -21.71 -8.20 -18.72
N ALA A 258 -21.99 -8.26 -17.42
CA ALA A 258 -22.40 -7.08 -16.67
C ALA A 258 -21.31 -5.99 -16.70
N VAL A 259 -20.05 -6.36 -16.55
CA VAL A 259 -18.92 -5.41 -16.66
C VAL A 259 -18.83 -4.83 -18.07
N ILE A 260 -18.91 -5.65 -19.12
CA ILE A 260 -18.84 -5.19 -20.52
C ILE A 260 -20.04 -4.29 -20.87
N LEU A 261 -21.26 -4.70 -20.53
CA LEU A 261 -22.46 -3.89 -20.76
C LEU A 261 -22.39 -2.56 -20.01
N THR A 262 -21.89 -2.56 -18.77
CA THR A 262 -21.67 -1.31 -18.03
C THR A 262 -20.62 -0.43 -18.72
N LEU A 263 -19.56 -1.02 -19.26
CA LEU A 263 -18.50 -0.30 -19.97
C LEU A 263 -18.91 0.22 -21.36
N VAL A 264 -19.89 -0.39 -22.02
CA VAL A 264 -20.30 -0.01 -23.39
C VAL A 264 -21.57 0.84 -23.39
N LEU A 265 -22.57 0.49 -22.59
CA LEU A 265 -23.92 1.07 -22.68
C LEU A 265 -24.18 2.17 -21.64
N SER A 266 -23.31 2.32 -20.65
CA SER A 266 -23.51 3.35 -19.63
C SER A 266 -22.62 4.57 -19.88
N PRO A 267 -23.06 5.77 -19.47
CA PRO A 267 -22.21 6.96 -19.42
C PRO A 267 -20.94 6.76 -18.56
N ILE A 268 -20.94 5.76 -17.68
CA ILE A 268 -19.77 5.34 -16.89
C ILE A 268 -18.70 4.76 -17.83
N GLY A 269 -19.11 3.99 -18.82
CA GLY A 269 -18.27 3.42 -19.86
C GLY A 269 -17.56 4.47 -20.70
N GLU A 270 -18.29 5.46 -21.20
CA GLU A 270 -17.72 6.59 -21.95
C GLU A 270 -16.75 7.43 -21.09
N ARG A 271 -17.09 7.67 -19.81
CA ARG A 271 -16.19 8.32 -18.84
C ARG A 271 -14.94 7.50 -18.52
N ILE A 272 -15.02 6.16 -18.58
CA ILE A 272 -13.89 5.26 -18.34
C ILE A 272 -13.01 5.15 -19.60
N LEU A 273 -13.60 5.00 -20.80
CA LEU A 273 -12.87 4.91 -22.07
C LEU A 273 -12.19 6.22 -22.44
N SER A 274 -12.82 7.37 -22.19
CA SER A 274 -12.19 8.68 -22.40
C SER A 274 -10.97 8.90 -21.50
N LYS A 275 -10.90 8.24 -20.33
CA LYS A 275 -9.71 8.22 -19.45
C LYS A 275 -8.59 7.28 -19.92
N LEU A 276 -8.84 6.44 -20.92
CA LEU A 276 -7.86 5.49 -21.47
C LEU A 276 -6.93 6.16 -22.50
N TYR A 277 -7.34 7.28 -23.10
CA TYR A 277 -6.49 8.07 -23.99
C TYR A 277 -5.26 8.62 -23.24
N LEU A 278 -4.10 8.48 -23.86
CA LEU A 278 -2.79 8.91 -23.37
C LEU A 278 -2.63 10.39 -23.69
N ASP A 279 -2.71 11.26 -22.69
CA ASP A 279 -2.31 12.65 -22.91
C ASP A 279 -1.79 13.33 -21.64
N LYS A 280 -0.66 14.03 -21.78
CA LYS A 280 0.06 14.92 -20.84
C LYS A 280 0.67 14.34 -19.54
N SER A 281 0.02 13.41 -18.84
CA SER A 281 0.56 12.90 -17.54
C SER A 281 1.71 11.89 -17.68
N ALA A 282 1.88 11.27 -18.85
CA ALA A 282 3.01 10.37 -19.10
C ALA A 282 4.29 11.14 -19.47
N GLU A 283 4.16 12.27 -20.16
CA GLU A 283 5.25 13.18 -20.54
C GLU A 283 5.90 13.82 -19.30
N ALA A 284 5.09 14.36 -18.40
CA ALA A 284 5.54 14.91 -17.12
C ALA A 284 6.31 13.90 -16.23
N ARG A 285 6.17 12.58 -16.45
CA ARG A 285 6.95 11.55 -15.73
C ARG A 285 8.34 11.33 -16.30
N PHE A 286 8.53 11.57 -17.59
CA PHE A 286 9.84 11.53 -18.22
C PHE A 286 10.61 12.83 -17.97
N ASP A 287 9.92 13.96 -17.86
CA ASP A 287 10.55 15.26 -17.57
C ASP A 287 11.24 15.29 -16.19
N VAL A 288 10.77 14.51 -15.22
CA VAL A 288 11.44 14.38 -13.91
C VAL A 288 12.85 13.79 -14.04
N PHE A 289 13.14 12.97 -15.07
CA PHE A 289 14.50 12.45 -15.25
C PHE A 289 15.49 13.54 -15.68
N ILE A 290 15.02 14.60 -16.35
CA ILE A 290 15.84 15.78 -16.70
C ILE A 290 16.36 16.45 -15.41
N LEU A 291 15.62 16.37 -14.30
CA LEU A 291 16.08 16.90 -13.00
C LEU A 291 17.34 16.21 -12.48
N LEU A 292 17.48 14.92 -12.75
CA LEU A 292 18.65 14.16 -12.29
C LEU A 292 19.91 14.56 -13.05
N GLU A 293 19.77 15.03 -14.29
CA GLU A 293 20.89 15.52 -15.10
C GLU A 293 21.47 16.85 -14.59
N GLN A 294 20.67 17.63 -13.85
CA GLN A 294 21.09 18.92 -13.29
C GLN A 294 21.86 18.80 -11.97
N LEU A 295 21.92 17.60 -11.37
CA LEU A 295 22.57 17.39 -10.09
C LEU A 295 24.10 17.33 -10.23
N SER A 296 24.80 18.11 -9.41
CA SER A 296 26.25 17.96 -9.24
C SER A 296 26.61 16.58 -8.64
N PRO A 297 27.85 16.09 -8.80
CA PRO A 297 28.27 14.82 -8.19
C PRO A 297 28.08 14.75 -6.67
N SER A 298 28.25 15.88 -5.97
CA SER A 298 27.95 16.00 -4.54
C SER A 298 26.46 15.89 -4.24
N GLU A 299 25.62 16.52 -5.05
CA GLU A 299 24.16 16.47 -4.90
C GLU A 299 23.60 15.09 -5.30
N TRP A 300 24.29 14.34 -6.13
CA TRP A 300 23.95 12.93 -6.37
C TRP A 300 24.11 12.08 -5.10
N VAL A 301 25.20 12.28 -4.36
CA VAL A 301 25.51 11.47 -3.17
C VAL A 301 24.69 11.91 -1.96
N PHE A 302 24.60 13.23 -1.74
CA PHE A 302 23.99 13.82 -0.56
C PHE A 302 22.60 14.42 -0.83
N GLY A 303 22.13 14.50 -2.07
CA GLY A 303 20.84 15.06 -2.51
C GLY A 303 20.93 16.53 -2.91
N ALA A 304 19.87 17.06 -3.51
CA ALA A 304 19.78 18.40 -4.12
C ALA A 304 19.86 19.55 -3.11
N SER A 305 20.54 20.65 -3.47
CA SER A 305 20.55 21.87 -2.67
C SER A 305 19.15 22.49 -2.51
N HIS A 306 18.95 23.26 -1.43
CA HIS A 306 17.65 23.90 -1.15
C HIS A 306 17.23 24.88 -2.27
N GLY A 307 18.20 25.57 -2.88
CA GLY A 307 17.96 26.45 -4.03
C GLY A 307 17.46 25.70 -5.25
N LEU A 308 18.10 24.58 -5.59
CA LEU A 308 17.66 23.73 -6.71
C LEU A 308 16.25 23.16 -6.45
N LEU A 309 15.93 22.74 -5.23
CA LEU A 309 14.59 22.25 -4.89
C LEU A 309 13.51 23.35 -5.02
N SER A 310 13.82 24.59 -4.63
CA SER A 310 12.89 25.72 -4.83
C SER A 310 12.75 26.11 -6.30
N ASP A 311 13.84 26.05 -7.06
CA ASP A 311 13.86 26.38 -8.48
C ASP A 311 13.11 25.33 -9.30
N ILE A 312 13.23 24.05 -8.96
CA ILE A 312 12.48 22.95 -9.61
C ILE A 312 10.96 23.15 -9.46
N ALA A 313 10.50 23.51 -8.26
CA ALA A 313 9.09 23.79 -8.01
C ALA A 313 8.59 25.01 -8.81
N PHE A 314 9.47 26.01 -9.01
CA PHE A 314 9.13 27.25 -9.71
C PHE A 314 9.17 27.14 -11.24
N TYR A 315 10.20 26.51 -11.81
CA TYR A 315 10.43 26.51 -13.27
C TYR A 315 9.70 25.42 -14.03
N ILE A 316 9.47 24.25 -13.42
CA ILE A 316 8.89 23.11 -14.13
C ILE A 316 7.36 23.09 -13.98
N GLY A 317 6.81 23.86 -13.04
CA GLY A 317 5.36 23.84 -12.74
C GLY A 317 4.84 22.48 -12.26
N ILE A 318 5.74 21.51 -12.04
CA ILE A 318 5.46 20.21 -11.46
C ILE A 318 5.67 20.35 -9.95
N ASN A 319 4.60 20.69 -9.23
CA ASN A 319 4.61 20.81 -7.77
C ASN A 319 4.88 19.47 -7.05
N VAL A 320 4.85 18.33 -7.76
CA VAL A 320 4.97 17.00 -7.14
C VAL A 320 5.79 16.07 -8.02
N VAL A 321 6.95 15.64 -7.53
CA VAL A 321 7.73 14.55 -8.13
C VAL A 321 6.90 13.27 -8.09
N GLU A 322 6.45 12.80 -9.26
CA GLU A 322 5.53 11.66 -9.37
C GLU A 322 6.20 10.29 -9.14
N ASN A 323 7.52 10.22 -8.95
CA ASN A 323 8.25 8.98 -8.68
C ASN A 323 9.00 9.06 -7.34
N TYR A 324 8.66 8.18 -6.40
CA TYR A 324 9.25 8.21 -5.06
C TYR A 324 10.77 7.99 -5.04
N LEU A 325 11.36 7.22 -5.98
CA LEU A 325 12.81 7.00 -6.03
C LEU A 325 13.53 8.29 -6.38
N ILE A 326 13.02 9.00 -7.39
CA ILE A 326 13.58 10.29 -7.77
C ILE A 326 13.40 11.28 -6.62
N GLY A 327 12.24 11.29 -5.97
CA GLY A 327 12.01 12.10 -4.77
C GLY A 327 12.98 11.77 -3.62
N TRP A 328 13.35 10.50 -3.42
CA TRP A 328 14.34 10.13 -2.40
C TRP A 328 15.76 10.54 -2.78
N VAL A 329 16.15 10.40 -4.05
CA VAL A 329 17.47 10.84 -4.53
C VAL A 329 17.58 12.36 -4.43
N LEU A 330 16.56 13.11 -4.83
CA LEU A 330 16.55 14.56 -4.70
C LEU A 330 16.61 15.01 -3.23
N ASN A 331 15.82 14.40 -2.34
CA ASN A 331 15.77 14.84 -0.94
C ASN A 331 16.90 14.30 -0.06
N PHE A 332 17.45 13.12 -0.31
CA PHE A 332 18.44 12.49 0.57
C PHE A 332 19.68 11.94 -0.13
N GLY A 333 19.78 12.15 -1.45
CA GLY A 333 20.84 11.59 -2.27
C GLY A 333 20.74 10.09 -2.41
N LEU A 334 21.71 9.53 -3.13
CA LEU A 334 21.80 8.09 -3.34
C LEU A 334 21.98 7.32 -2.02
N LEU A 335 22.74 7.88 -1.07
CA LEU A 335 22.96 7.24 0.24
C LEU A 335 21.66 7.11 1.03
N GLY A 336 20.88 8.19 1.12
CA GLY A 336 19.58 8.16 1.78
C GLY A 336 18.57 7.29 1.04
N ALA A 337 18.52 7.36 -0.29
CA ALA A 337 17.65 6.52 -1.11
C ALA A 337 17.93 5.02 -0.92
N ILE A 338 19.20 4.61 -0.86
CA ILE A 338 19.58 3.22 -0.54
C ILE A 338 19.11 2.85 0.87
N GLY A 339 19.31 3.72 1.86
CA GLY A 339 18.80 3.52 3.22
C GLY A 339 17.28 3.31 3.26
N LEU A 340 16.52 4.10 2.50
CA LEU A 340 15.06 3.99 2.40
C LEU A 340 14.63 2.73 1.64
N LEU A 341 15.34 2.33 0.59
CA LEU A 341 15.12 1.06 -0.09
C LEU A 341 15.33 -0.14 0.83
N LEU A 342 16.42 -0.12 1.61
CA LEU A 342 16.70 -1.16 2.60
C LEU A 342 15.62 -1.19 3.69
N ALA A 343 15.22 -0.03 4.22
CA ALA A 343 14.15 0.07 5.20
C ALA A 343 12.81 -0.46 4.66
N THR A 344 12.48 -0.12 3.41
CA THR A 344 11.17 -0.44 2.80
C THR A 344 11.06 -1.91 2.40
N TYR A 345 12.07 -2.47 1.74
CA TYR A 345 11.92 -3.75 1.04
C TYR A 345 12.62 -4.95 1.71
N THR A 346 13.60 -4.74 2.60
CA THR A 346 14.34 -5.87 3.19
C THR A 346 13.43 -6.82 3.96
N VAL A 347 12.52 -6.30 4.79
CA VAL A 347 11.59 -7.12 5.57
C VAL A 347 10.52 -7.76 4.67
N PRO A 348 9.80 -7.03 3.80
CA PRO A 348 8.85 -7.63 2.86
C PRO A 348 9.45 -8.73 1.97
N VAL A 349 10.64 -8.51 1.40
CA VAL A 349 11.33 -9.52 0.58
C VAL A 349 11.63 -10.77 1.38
N ARG A 350 12.12 -10.63 2.62
CA ARG A 350 12.40 -11.79 3.48
C ARG A 350 11.12 -12.53 3.89
N LEU A 351 10.02 -11.82 4.10
CA LEU A 351 8.72 -12.42 4.40
C LEU A 351 8.18 -13.25 3.23
N ILE A 352 8.43 -12.88 1.97
CA ILE A 352 7.89 -13.61 0.83
C ILE A 352 8.74 -14.80 0.36
N TYR A 353 10.03 -14.85 0.72
CA TYR A 353 10.97 -15.85 0.21
C TYR A 353 10.51 -17.31 0.42
N ARG A 354 9.70 -17.57 1.45
CA ARG A 354 9.11 -18.89 1.75
C ARG A 354 7.60 -18.95 1.62
N GLN A 355 6.97 -17.94 1.01
CA GLN A 355 5.53 -17.89 0.81
C GLN A 355 5.12 -18.30 -0.61
N GLU A 356 3.88 -18.74 -0.72
CA GLU A 356 3.25 -19.10 -1.99
C GLU A 356 3.14 -17.90 -2.95
N LEU A 357 2.95 -18.22 -4.23
CA LEU A 357 2.84 -17.28 -5.35
C LEU A 357 1.99 -16.02 -5.07
N PRO A 358 0.82 -16.06 -4.40
CA PRO A 358 0.05 -14.84 -4.18
C PRO A 358 0.74 -13.77 -3.32
N ALA A 359 1.66 -14.15 -2.42
CA ALA A 359 2.43 -13.18 -1.64
C ALA A 359 3.55 -12.53 -2.48
N GLN A 360 4.14 -13.32 -3.38
CA GLN A 360 5.16 -12.84 -4.32
C GLN A 360 4.55 -11.88 -5.33
N VAL A 361 3.38 -12.23 -5.89
CA VAL A 361 2.60 -11.36 -6.78
C VAL A 361 2.18 -10.07 -6.08
N ALA A 362 1.79 -10.15 -4.81
CA ALA A 362 1.45 -8.96 -4.01
C ALA A 362 2.64 -8.00 -3.87
N LEU A 363 3.85 -8.50 -3.55
CA LEU A 363 5.05 -7.67 -3.45
C LEU A 363 5.46 -7.09 -4.81
N LEU A 364 5.47 -7.91 -5.85
CA LEU A 364 5.77 -7.46 -7.20
C LEU A 364 4.79 -6.36 -7.63
N SER A 365 3.50 -6.55 -7.36
CA SER A 365 2.47 -5.55 -7.64
C SER A 365 2.71 -4.27 -6.85
N PHE A 366 3.01 -4.36 -5.55
CA PHE A 366 3.32 -3.20 -4.73
C PHE A 366 4.50 -2.41 -5.29
N MET A 367 5.62 -3.08 -5.62
CA MET A 367 6.83 -2.46 -6.16
C MET A 367 6.59 -1.79 -7.51
N LEU A 368 5.97 -2.51 -8.46
CA LEU A 368 5.74 -1.97 -9.81
C LEU A 368 4.76 -0.80 -9.78
N ILE A 369 3.70 -0.87 -8.97
CA ILE A 369 2.72 0.20 -8.88
C ILE A 369 3.30 1.40 -8.14
N SER A 370 4.07 1.18 -7.06
CA SER A 370 4.69 2.28 -6.33
C SER A 370 5.66 3.07 -7.22
N LEU A 371 6.37 2.42 -8.16
CA LEU A 371 7.25 3.12 -9.10
C LEU A 371 6.52 4.10 -10.03
N THR A 372 5.21 3.92 -10.21
CA THR A 372 4.37 4.79 -11.05
C THR A 372 3.72 5.94 -10.30
N ASN A 373 4.00 6.07 -8.99
CA ASN A 373 3.45 7.13 -8.15
C ASN A 373 4.44 7.60 -7.07
N ASN A 374 4.04 8.64 -6.37
CA ASN A 374 4.80 9.25 -5.29
C ASN A 374 4.41 8.69 -3.90
N ALA A 375 3.76 7.52 -3.84
CA ALA A 375 3.12 7.03 -2.61
C ALA A 375 4.12 6.92 -1.44
N LEU A 376 5.37 6.53 -1.70
CA LEU A 376 6.39 6.35 -0.66
C LEU A 376 7.16 7.63 -0.28
N THR A 377 6.88 8.75 -0.95
CA THR A 377 7.38 10.10 -0.59
C THR A 377 6.30 10.96 0.08
N VAL A 378 5.10 10.43 0.27
CA VAL A 378 3.99 11.10 0.95
C VAL A 378 3.51 10.30 2.15
N LYS A 379 2.71 10.93 3.00
CA LYS A 379 2.09 10.27 4.16
C LYS A 379 1.01 9.32 3.67
N THR A 380 1.23 8.01 3.82
CA THR A 380 0.30 7.00 3.35
C THR A 380 0.30 5.76 4.25
N PRO A 381 -0.87 5.14 4.49
CA PRO A 381 -0.95 3.87 5.20
C PRO A 381 -0.55 2.67 4.32
N ALA A 382 -0.14 2.89 3.06
CA ALA A 382 0.04 1.80 2.09
C ALA A 382 1.02 0.71 2.56
N LEU A 383 2.21 1.10 3.00
CA LEU A 383 3.21 0.14 3.47
C LEU A 383 2.81 -0.49 4.82
N VAL A 384 2.10 0.25 5.67
CA VAL A 384 1.57 -0.28 6.95
C VAL A 384 0.64 -1.46 6.69
N LEU A 385 -0.40 -1.24 5.86
CA LEU A 385 -1.38 -2.27 5.55
C LEU A 385 -0.73 -3.46 4.84
N PHE A 386 0.23 -3.19 3.95
CA PHE A 386 0.96 -4.20 3.20
C PHE A 386 1.85 -5.08 4.09
N VAL A 387 2.67 -4.48 4.95
CA VAL A 387 3.54 -5.22 5.87
C VAL A 387 2.72 -6.04 6.87
N VAL A 388 1.64 -5.47 7.42
CA VAL A 388 0.73 -6.19 8.32
C VAL A 388 0.16 -7.43 7.62
N ALA A 389 -0.33 -7.29 6.39
CA ALA A 389 -0.86 -8.42 5.63
C ALA A 389 0.20 -9.52 5.37
N LEU A 390 1.42 -9.13 5.01
CA LEU A 390 2.52 -10.09 4.79
C LEU A 390 2.92 -10.82 6.08
N VAL A 391 3.04 -10.11 7.20
CA VAL A 391 3.40 -10.71 8.50
C VAL A 391 2.28 -11.61 9.03
N CYS A 392 1.01 -11.21 8.87
CA CYS A 392 -0.12 -12.05 9.26
C CYS A 392 -0.17 -13.37 8.46
N ARG A 393 0.22 -13.34 7.19
CA ARG A 393 0.28 -14.54 6.34
C ARG A 393 1.50 -15.41 6.62
N TYR A 394 2.61 -14.82 7.04
CA TYR A 394 3.87 -15.52 7.25
C TYR A 394 3.74 -16.62 8.32
N ARG A 395 4.07 -17.86 7.94
CA ARG A 395 4.15 -19.01 8.84
C ARG A 395 5.61 -19.46 8.94
N SER A 396 6.19 -19.41 10.14
CA SER A 396 7.56 -19.88 10.36
C SER A 396 7.68 -21.40 10.19
N SER A 397 8.80 -21.86 9.61
CA SER A 397 9.11 -23.26 9.31
C SER A 397 9.01 -24.17 10.54
N ASP A 398 9.37 -23.66 11.73
CA ASP A 398 9.33 -24.42 12.99
C ASP A 398 7.93 -24.89 13.39
N ARG A 399 6.86 -24.25 12.88
CA ARG A 399 5.47 -24.71 13.11
C ARG A 399 5.01 -25.75 12.10
N SER A 400 5.64 -25.86 10.93
CA SER A 400 5.22 -26.85 9.92
C SER A 400 5.63 -28.28 10.30
N LEU A 401 6.75 -28.44 11.02
CA LEU A 401 7.23 -29.72 11.54
C LEU A 401 6.34 -30.23 12.69
N ALA A 402 5.80 -29.34 13.53
CA ALA A 402 4.84 -29.69 14.57
C ALA A 402 3.43 -30.03 14.05
N SER A 403 3.09 -29.64 12.82
CA SER A 403 1.80 -29.96 12.19
C SER A 403 1.79 -31.28 11.41
N LYS A 404 2.96 -31.91 11.24
CA LYS A 404 3.10 -33.23 10.58
C LYS A 404 3.14 -34.39 11.58
N SER A 405 2.97 -34.13 12.87
CA SER A 405 3.01 -35.14 13.94
C SER A 405 1.66 -35.41 14.59
N HIS A 406 0.55 -35.16 13.89
CA HIS A 406 -0.79 -35.56 14.33
C HIS A 406 -1.54 -36.28 13.21
#